data_AF-A0A0J5GSK3-F1
#
_entry.id   AF-A0A0J5GSK3-F1
#
_cell.length_a   1.000
_cell.length_b   1.000
_cell.length_c   1.000
_cell.angle_alpha   90.00
_cell.angle_beta   90.00
_cell.angle_gamma   90.00
#
_symmetry.space_group_name_H-M   'P 1'
#
loop_
_entity.id
_entity.type
_entity.pdbx_description
1 polymer ?
#
loop_
_entity_poly.entity_id
_entity_poly.type
_entity_poly.pdbx_seq_one_letter_code
_entity_poly.pdbx_strand_id
1 'polypeptide(L)'
;MLSTSLAKKIIREVKSFINEELIMVDTAGTIIASTVPSRLGHFHGGALLVANEKQARVITKADESTIQGVKAGINLPLFHHNKVVGIIGITGMPETVLPYGELIKKMTELLIQESQYQVQFEWEARSLETFVFDWILMNEVSTSLRKRADVLEVNMKIPRQVVLMEIQGETSFLKIKRWTLPEHEMELKKEDILVQWGQNRMILLLANDSREEGKTPVSFLPYIKRIQQHLEGYFDVPIFIGIGKLHTNDLIKKSYQEADRALKVCTPDMPLVLEEELRLEMVIQAIPSYIKEEFSYRLLYRILKDNGLQETIQVYFANHLSLKETAIQLNIHINTLHYRLSKVESLTNLQLKSVHDLTTLYLALLFLEETTK
;
A
#
# COMPACT_ATOMS: atom_id res chain seq x y z
N MET A 1 -26.89 13.68 -3.32
CA MET A 1 -27.29 13.88 -4.72
C MET A 1 -26.29 13.17 -5.61
N LEU A 2 -26.70 12.73 -6.80
CA LEU A 2 -25.82 12.00 -7.71
C LEU A 2 -24.73 12.91 -8.30
N SER A 3 -23.46 12.48 -8.26
CA SER A 3 -22.36 13.23 -8.89
C SER A 3 -22.28 12.95 -10.40
N THR A 4 -21.79 13.92 -11.16
CA THR A 4 -21.62 13.80 -12.63
C THR A 4 -20.66 12.68 -13.02
N SER A 5 -19.59 12.45 -12.24
CA SER A 5 -18.61 11.39 -12.50
C SER A 5 -19.23 9.99 -12.32
N LEU A 6 -19.98 9.79 -11.23
CA LEU A 6 -20.69 8.55 -10.97
C LEU A 6 -21.78 8.29 -12.01
N ALA A 7 -22.57 9.31 -12.37
CA ALA A 7 -23.59 9.20 -13.41
C ALA A 7 -23.02 8.76 -14.76
N LYS A 8 -21.86 9.32 -15.17
CA LYS A 8 -21.16 8.91 -16.39
C LYS A 8 -20.63 7.47 -16.32
N LYS A 9 -20.12 7.03 -15.16
CA LYS A 9 -19.67 5.65 -14.94
C LYS A 9 -20.85 4.69 -15.07
N ILE A 10 -21.96 4.96 -14.39
CA ILE A 10 -23.19 4.16 -14.44
C ILE A 10 -23.72 4.05 -15.86
N ILE A 11 -23.86 5.16 -16.61
CA ILE A 11 -24.32 5.07 -18.01
C ILE A 11 -23.41 4.18 -18.85
N ARG A 12 -22.09 4.24 -18.65
CA ARG A 12 -21.15 3.39 -19.39
C ARG A 12 -21.34 1.91 -19.08
N GLU A 13 -21.56 1.57 -17.81
CA GLU A 13 -21.80 0.20 -17.35
C GLU A 13 -23.17 -0.33 -17.78
N VAL A 14 -24.21 0.49 -17.71
CA VAL A 14 -25.58 0.09 -18.06
C VAL A 14 -25.79 0.02 -19.58
N LYS A 15 -25.10 0.86 -20.36
CA LYS A 15 -25.25 0.92 -21.83
C LYS A 15 -24.95 -0.42 -22.52
N SER A 16 -24.11 -1.29 -21.96
CA SER A 16 -23.86 -2.61 -22.57
C SER A 16 -25.07 -3.55 -22.53
N PHE A 17 -26.10 -3.25 -21.73
CA PHE A 17 -27.28 -4.08 -21.57
C PHE A 17 -28.50 -3.60 -22.36
N ILE A 18 -28.43 -2.42 -22.98
CA ILE A 18 -29.57 -1.79 -23.66
C ILE A 18 -29.10 -0.93 -24.84
N ASN A 19 -29.82 -0.99 -25.97
CA ASN A 19 -29.45 -0.28 -27.19
C ASN A 19 -30.04 1.14 -27.25
N GLU A 20 -31.01 1.43 -26.38
CA GLU A 20 -31.77 2.66 -26.27
C GLU A 20 -30.93 3.82 -25.71
N GLU A 21 -31.34 5.06 -25.99
CA GLU A 21 -30.68 6.23 -25.39
C GLU A 21 -30.99 6.30 -23.90
N LEU A 22 -29.93 6.40 -23.09
CA LEU A 22 -30.04 6.61 -21.65
C LEU A 22 -29.66 8.04 -21.29
N ILE A 23 -30.37 8.59 -20.33
CA ILE A 23 -30.02 9.82 -19.63
C ILE A 23 -30.05 9.58 -18.13
N MET A 24 -29.17 10.26 -17.41
CA MET A 24 -29.30 10.46 -15.98
C MET A 24 -29.49 11.94 -15.71
N VAL A 25 -30.46 12.26 -14.87
CA VAL A 25 -30.88 13.60 -14.55
C VAL A 25 -30.75 13.81 -13.05
N ASP A 26 -30.25 14.97 -12.64
CA ASP A 26 -30.27 15.36 -11.23
C ASP A 26 -31.70 15.72 -10.77
N THR A 27 -31.87 15.97 -9.47
CA THR A 27 -33.17 16.33 -8.89
C THR A 27 -33.63 17.74 -9.29
N ALA A 28 -32.77 18.55 -9.91
CA ALA A 28 -33.13 19.87 -10.46
C ALA A 28 -33.61 19.78 -11.93
N GLY A 29 -33.60 18.57 -12.51
CA GLY A 29 -34.04 18.36 -13.89
C GLY A 29 -32.94 18.58 -14.94
N THR A 30 -31.66 18.67 -14.56
CA THR A 30 -30.54 18.83 -15.50
C THR A 30 -29.95 17.48 -15.88
N ILE A 31 -29.77 17.23 -17.18
CA ILE A 31 -29.14 16.00 -17.68
C ILE A 31 -27.64 16.03 -17.35
N ILE A 32 -27.22 15.19 -16.41
CA ILE A 32 -25.83 15.11 -15.90
C ILE A 32 -25.00 14.01 -16.57
N ALA A 33 -25.65 13.03 -17.20
CA ALA A 33 -25.01 12.06 -18.07
C ALA A 33 -25.97 11.62 -19.18
N SER A 34 -25.44 11.31 -20.37
CA SER A 34 -26.23 10.78 -21.48
C SER A 34 -25.39 9.91 -22.41
N THR A 35 -26.02 8.93 -23.06
CA THR A 35 -25.44 8.23 -24.20
C THR A 35 -25.38 9.08 -25.48
N VAL A 36 -26.13 10.20 -25.51
CA VAL A 36 -26.15 11.19 -26.59
C VAL A 36 -25.54 12.50 -26.09
N PRO A 37 -24.28 12.83 -26.49
CA PRO A 37 -23.57 13.99 -25.94
C PRO A 37 -24.30 15.32 -26.10
N SER A 38 -25.08 15.49 -27.18
CA SER A 38 -25.83 16.73 -27.43
C SER A 38 -26.93 17.01 -26.40
N ARG A 39 -27.37 16.02 -25.62
CA ARG A 39 -28.37 16.20 -24.56
C ARG A 39 -27.77 16.62 -23.21
N LEU A 40 -26.45 16.51 -23.05
CA LEU A 40 -25.79 16.82 -21.78
C LEU A 40 -26.03 18.29 -21.40
N GLY A 41 -26.29 18.55 -20.11
CA GLY A 41 -26.52 19.89 -19.58
C GLY A 41 -27.90 20.50 -19.91
N HIS A 42 -28.72 19.84 -20.73
CA HIS A 42 -30.05 20.32 -21.05
C HIS A 42 -31.03 20.03 -19.92
N PHE A 43 -32.04 20.89 -19.79
CA PHE A 43 -33.16 20.70 -18.87
C PHE A 43 -34.14 19.64 -19.40
N HIS A 44 -34.66 18.81 -18.50
CA HIS A 44 -35.57 17.72 -18.80
C HIS A 44 -36.81 17.78 -17.89
N GLY A 45 -37.87 18.46 -18.36
CA GLY A 45 -39.06 18.73 -17.55
C GLY A 45 -39.76 17.46 -17.04
N GLY A 46 -39.77 16.39 -17.83
CA GLY A 46 -40.34 15.10 -17.44
C GLY A 46 -39.62 14.46 -16.25
N ALA A 47 -38.32 14.71 -16.09
CA ALA A 47 -37.54 14.16 -14.99
C ALA A 47 -37.68 15.00 -13.71
N LEU A 48 -37.85 16.33 -13.84
CA LEU A 48 -38.18 17.19 -12.70
C LEU A 48 -39.52 16.78 -12.07
N LEU A 49 -40.51 16.44 -12.89
CA LEU A 49 -41.80 15.95 -12.39
C LEU A 49 -41.64 14.65 -11.61
N VAL A 50 -40.88 13.68 -12.14
CA VAL A 50 -40.54 12.43 -11.44
C VAL A 50 -39.80 12.68 -10.13
N ALA A 51 -38.88 13.65 -10.09
CA ALA A 51 -38.16 14.02 -8.88
C ALA A 51 -39.10 14.48 -7.76
N ASN A 52 -40.10 15.29 -8.10
CA ASN A 52 -41.07 15.84 -7.16
C ASN A 52 -42.15 14.83 -6.76
N GLU A 53 -42.68 14.07 -7.73
CA GLU A 53 -43.77 13.10 -7.55
C GLU A 53 -43.28 11.79 -6.92
N LYS A 54 -41.98 11.49 -7.04
CA LYS A 54 -41.34 10.23 -6.61
C LYS A 54 -41.96 8.97 -7.24
N GLN A 55 -42.53 9.11 -8.43
CA GLN A 55 -43.17 8.02 -9.16
C GLN A 55 -42.62 7.94 -10.58
N ALA A 56 -42.60 6.72 -11.13
CA ALA A 56 -42.24 6.50 -12.52
C ALA A 56 -43.20 7.23 -13.45
N ARG A 57 -42.67 7.81 -14.53
CA ARG A 57 -43.48 8.51 -15.53
C ARG A 57 -43.18 8.04 -16.93
N VAL A 58 -44.24 7.72 -17.65
CA VAL A 58 -44.20 7.47 -19.09
C VAL A 58 -44.28 8.80 -19.82
N ILE A 59 -43.38 9.02 -20.77
CA ILE A 59 -43.40 10.16 -21.69
C ILE A 59 -43.87 9.64 -23.04
N THR A 60 -45.00 10.15 -23.50
CA THR A 60 -45.55 9.82 -24.82
C THR A 60 -44.99 10.75 -25.90
N LYS A 61 -45.24 10.45 -27.18
CA LYS A 61 -44.87 11.37 -28.27
C LYS A 61 -45.59 12.71 -28.21
N ALA A 62 -46.81 12.75 -27.65
CA ALA A 62 -47.54 14.02 -27.50
C ALA A 62 -46.84 14.95 -26.49
N ASP A 63 -46.23 14.38 -25.45
CA ASP A 63 -45.52 15.12 -24.41
C ASP A 63 -44.28 15.85 -24.92
N GLU A 64 -43.69 15.43 -26.05
CA GLU A 64 -42.55 16.11 -26.67
C GLU A 64 -42.89 17.54 -27.11
N SER A 65 -44.16 17.83 -27.38
CA SER A 65 -44.65 19.15 -27.77
C SER A 65 -45.01 20.06 -26.60
N THR A 66 -45.25 19.48 -25.42
CA THR A 66 -45.79 20.20 -24.24
C THR A 66 -44.80 20.29 -23.08
N ILE A 67 -43.84 19.37 -22.99
CA ILE A 67 -42.86 19.30 -21.90
C ILE A 67 -41.45 19.55 -22.46
N GLN A 68 -40.76 20.54 -21.92
CA GLN A 68 -39.44 20.93 -22.41
C GLN A 68 -38.40 19.81 -22.25
N GLY A 69 -37.68 19.54 -23.34
CA GLY A 69 -36.47 18.69 -23.36
C GLY A 69 -36.72 17.18 -23.27
N VAL A 70 -37.98 16.75 -23.34
CA VAL A 70 -38.34 15.33 -23.25
C VAL A 70 -38.31 14.64 -24.62
N LYS A 71 -38.13 13.33 -24.60
CA LYS A 71 -38.36 12.41 -25.72
C LYS A 71 -39.25 11.28 -25.21
N ALA A 72 -40.03 10.66 -26.09
CA ALA A 72 -40.87 9.52 -25.76
C ALA A 72 -40.03 8.38 -25.14
N GLY A 73 -40.55 7.79 -24.07
CA GLY A 73 -39.84 6.83 -23.25
C GLY A 73 -40.36 6.77 -21.83
N ILE A 74 -39.49 6.39 -20.89
CA ILE A 74 -39.80 6.32 -19.47
C ILE A 74 -38.77 7.10 -18.64
N ASN A 75 -39.22 7.68 -17.55
CA ASN A 75 -38.37 8.28 -16.52
C ASN A 75 -38.66 7.61 -15.18
N LEU A 76 -37.62 7.08 -14.56
CA LEU A 76 -37.71 6.30 -13.33
C LEU A 76 -36.92 7.00 -12.21
N PRO A 77 -37.53 7.22 -11.04
CA PRO A 77 -36.81 7.78 -9.89
C PRO A 77 -35.81 6.75 -9.35
N LEU A 78 -34.62 7.22 -9.01
CA LEU A 78 -33.58 6.43 -8.34
C LEU A 78 -33.59 6.75 -6.85
N PHE A 79 -33.77 5.72 -6.03
CA PHE A 79 -33.85 5.88 -4.57
C PHE A 79 -32.57 5.47 -3.86
N HIS A 80 -32.23 6.24 -2.83
CA HIS A 80 -31.24 5.88 -1.83
C HIS A 80 -31.72 6.34 -0.46
N HIS A 81 -31.77 5.45 0.54
CA HIS A 81 -32.39 5.71 1.86
C HIS A 81 -33.77 6.40 1.75
N ASN A 82 -34.64 5.88 0.86
CA ASN A 82 -35.99 6.38 0.61
C ASN A 82 -36.08 7.84 0.11
N LYS A 83 -34.97 8.42 -0.37
CA LYS A 83 -34.90 9.74 -1.00
C LYS A 83 -34.54 9.60 -2.48
N VAL A 84 -35.16 10.40 -3.34
CA VAL A 84 -34.80 10.46 -4.76
C VAL A 84 -33.44 11.15 -4.87
N VAL A 85 -32.44 10.44 -5.42
CA VAL A 85 -31.07 10.95 -5.60
C VAL A 85 -30.75 11.35 -7.04
N GLY A 86 -31.61 10.94 -7.97
CA GLY A 86 -31.56 11.24 -9.40
C GLY A 86 -32.67 10.51 -10.15
N ILE A 87 -32.69 10.67 -11.46
CA ILE A 87 -33.68 10.06 -12.36
C ILE A 87 -32.93 9.40 -13.50
N ILE A 88 -33.35 8.20 -13.88
CA ILE A 88 -32.89 7.53 -15.10
C ILE A 88 -33.99 7.62 -16.16
N GLY A 89 -33.63 8.14 -17.33
CA GLY A 89 -34.52 8.23 -18.48
C GLY A 89 -34.07 7.26 -19.57
N ILE A 90 -35.02 6.54 -20.15
CA ILE A 90 -34.81 5.58 -21.23
C ILE A 90 -35.74 5.96 -22.37
N THR A 91 -35.18 6.30 -23.53
CA THR A 91 -35.98 6.62 -24.71
C THR A 91 -36.49 5.33 -25.37
N GLY A 92 -37.72 5.34 -25.89
CA GLY A 92 -38.26 4.21 -26.63
C GLY A 92 -39.77 4.12 -26.51
N MET A 93 -40.36 3.06 -27.08
CA MET A 93 -41.80 2.83 -26.89
C MET A 93 -42.03 2.33 -25.46
N PRO A 94 -42.91 2.97 -24.66
CA PRO A 94 -43.09 2.62 -23.24
C PRO A 94 -43.34 1.13 -23.00
N GLU A 95 -44.13 0.49 -23.85
CA GLU A 95 -44.44 -0.95 -23.78
C GLU A 95 -43.20 -1.84 -23.93
N THR A 96 -42.19 -1.41 -24.68
CA THR A 96 -40.97 -2.18 -24.92
C THR A 96 -39.90 -1.90 -23.87
N VAL A 97 -39.81 -0.67 -23.37
CA VAL A 97 -38.72 -0.26 -22.45
C VAL A 97 -39.07 -0.43 -20.97
N LEU A 98 -40.34 -0.49 -20.59
CA LEU A 98 -40.76 -0.60 -19.18
C LEU A 98 -40.23 -1.85 -18.46
N PRO A 99 -40.26 -3.07 -19.04
CA PRO A 99 -39.79 -4.29 -18.35
C PRO A 99 -38.30 -4.24 -17.99
N TYR A 100 -37.46 -3.76 -18.92
CA TYR A 100 -36.02 -3.62 -18.69
C TYR A 100 -35.68 -2.35 -17.90
N GLY A 101 -36.55 -1.34 -17.94
CA GLY A 101 -36.38 -0.09 -17.19
C GLY A 101 -36.35 -0.29 -15.70
N GLU A 102 -37.26 -1.10 -15.13
CA GLU A 102 -37.23 -1.42 -13.69
C GLU A 102 -35.96 -2.19 -13.29
N LEU A 103 -35.46 -3.09 -14.16
CA LEU A 103 -34.19 -3.79 -13.93
C LEU A 103 -33.01 -2.81 -13.95
N ILE A 104 -32.95 -1.93 -14.95
CA ILE A 104 -31.92 -0.89 -15.08
C ILE A 104 -31.93 0.06 -13.89
N LYS A 105 -33.12 0.47 -13.43
CA LYS A 105 -33.28 1.25 -12.21
C LYS A 105 -32.70 0.51 -11.01
N LYS A 106 -33.03 -0.77 -10.80
CA LYS A 106 -32.50 -1.56 -9.69
C LYS A 106 -30.97 -1.70 -9.74
N MET A 107 -30.42 -2.01 -10.91
CA MET A 107 -28.96 -2.07 -11.11
C MET A 107 -28.31 -0.72 -10.83
N THR A 108 -28.91 0.37 -11.29
CA THR A 108 -28.42 1.74 -11.04
C THR A 108 -28.45 2.09 -9.56
N GLU A 109 -29.51 1.74 -8.84
CA GLU A 109 -29.61 1.92 -7.38
C GLU A 109 -28.51 1.13 -6.65
N LEU A 110 -28.23 -0.11 -7.06
CA LEU A 110 -27.14 -0.93 -6.51
C LEU A 110 -25.76 -0.33 -6.77
N LEU A 111 -25.48 0.15 -7.97
CA LEU A 111 -24.20 0.81 -8.30
C LEU A 111 -23.98 2.10 -7.51
N ILE A 112 -25.05 2.87 -7.29
CA ILE A 112 -25.01 4.06 -6.42
C ILE A 112 -24.68 3.65 -5.00
N GLN A 113 -25.34 2.61 -4.49
CA GLN A 113 -25.11 2.09 -3.15
C GLN A 113 -23.67 1.57 -2.99
N GLU A 114 -23.19 0.75 -3.92
CA GLU A 114 -21.82 0.23 -3.95
C GLU A 114 -20.79 1.36 -3.94
N SER A 115 -20.95 2.37 -4.81
CA SER A 115 -20.04 3.52 -4.86
C SER A 115 -19.98 4.29 -3.54
N GLN A 116 -21.08 4.36 -2.79
CA GLN A 116 -21.08 5.03 -1.49
C GLN A 116 -20.43 4.18 -0.40
N TYR A 117 -20.67 2.87 -0.41
CA TYR A 117 -19.95 1.94 0.48
C TYR A 117 -18.43 2.01 0.24
N GLN A 118 -17.98 2.05 -1.02
CA GLN A 118 -16.56 2.19 -1.35
C GLN A 118 -15.96 3.49 -0.81
N VAL A 119 -16.66 4.63 -0.99
CA VAL A 119 -16.19 5.93 -0.48
C VAL A 119 -16.13 5.95 1.05
N GLN A 120 -17.13 5.37 1.71
CA GLN A 120 -17.16 5.27 3.18
C GLN A 120 -16.01 4.40 3.70
N PHE A 121 -15.83 3.22 3.10
CA PHE A 121 -14.72 2.32 3.43
C PHE A 121 -13.35 2.98 3.23
N GLU A 122 -13.16 3.69 2.11
CA GLU A 122 -11.93 4.44 1.85
C GLU A 122 -11.70 5.55 2.89
N TRP A 123 -12.77 6.22 3.32
CA TRP A 123 -12.68 7.25 4.35
C TRP A 123 -12.28 6.67 5.71
N GLU A 124 -12.84 5.53 6.10
CA GLU A 124 -12.49 4.81 7.33
C GLU A 124 -11.03 4.34 7.30
N ALA A 125 -10.61 3.68 6.22
CA ALA A 125 -9.23 3.23 6.03
C ALA A 125 -8.23 4.38 6.08
N ARG A 126 -8.50 5.50 5.39
CA ARG A 126 -7.63 6.69 5.43
C ARG A 126 -7.60 7.37 6.79
N SER A 127 -8.72 7.36 7.51
CA SER A 127 -8.80 7.92 8.87
C SER A 127 -7.95 7.11 9.85
N LEU A 128 -7.98 5.78 9.73
CA LEU A 128 -7.15 4.87 10.49
C LEU A 128 -5.67 4.99 10.11
N GLU A 129 -5.34 5.06 8.81
CA GLU A 129 -3.97 5.29 8.31
C GLU A 129 -3.39 6.58 8.89
N THR A 130 -4.10 7.69 8.77
CA THR A 130 -3.66 8.99 9.30
C THR A 130 -3.51 8.94 10.82
N PHE A 131 -4.38 8.20 11.52
CA PHE A 131 -4.28 8.02 12.96
C PHE A 131 -3.02 7.25 13.36
N VAL A 132 -2.73 6.12 12.70
CA VAL A 132 -1.52 5.33 12.96
C VAL A 132 -0.27 6.13 12.62
N PHE A 133 -0.28 6.90 11.53
CA PHE A 133 0.82 7.80 11.17
C PHE A 133 1.15 8.80 12.28
N ASP A 134 0.14 9.52 12.76
CA ASP A 134 0.32 10.47 13.84
C ASP A 134 0.77 9.76 15.13
N TRP A 135 0.22 8.58 15.44
CA TRP A 135 0.60 7.82 16.62
C TRP A 135 2.07 7.36 16.58
N ILE A 136 2.56 6.92 15.42
CA ILE A 136 3.95 6.45 15.26
C ILE A 136 4.94 7.62 15.26
N LEU A 137 4.58 8.77 14.70
CA LEU A 137 5.54 9.87 14.53
C LEU A 137 5.60 10.85 15.72
N MET A 138 4.51 10.98 16.48
CA MET A 138 4.48 11.86 17.65
C MET A 138 5.40 11.34 18.76
N ASN A 139 6.08 12.27 19.44
CA ASN A 139 6.87 11.95 20.63
C ASN A 139 5.98 11.78 21.87
N GLU A 140 4.81 12.41 21.89
CA GLU A 140 3.86 12.37 23.01
C GLU A 140 2.42 12.23 22.49
N VAL A 141 1.63 11.42 23.19
CA VAL A 141 0.22 11.17 22.85
C VAL A 141 -0.64 12.36 23.27
N SER A 142 -1.06 13.15 22.29
CA SER A 142 -1.94 14.30 22.49
C SER A 142 -3.38 13.92 22.84
N THR A 143 -4.14 14.85 23.43
CA THR A 143 -5.56 14.66 23.74
C THR A 143 -6.41 14.52 22.47
N SER A 144 -6.04 15.17 21.37
CA SER A 144 -6.72 15.03 20.08
C SER A 144 -6.51 13.63 19.49
N LEU A 145 -5.32 13.05 19.63
CA LEU A 145 -5.03 11.68 19.19
C LEU A 145 -5.87 10.66 19.97
N ARG A 146 -5.98 10.81 21.30
CA ARG A 146 -6.83 9.94 22.14
C ARG A 146 -8.30 9.97 21.72
N LYS A 147 -8.85 11.18 21.47
CA LYS A 147 -10.24 11.33 20.99
C LYS A 147 -10.47 10.65 19.64
N ARG A 148 -9.46 10.69 18.74
CA ARG A 148 -9.55 9.98 17.46
C ARG A 148 -9.50 8.47 17.63
N ALA A 149 -8.69 7.97 18.56
CA ALA A 149 -8.66 6.55 18.89
C ALA A 149 -10.03 6.07 19.37
N ASP A 150 -10.72 6.84 20.22
CA ASP A 150 -12.07 6.51 20.70
C ASP A 150 -13.09 6.42 19.55
N VAL A 151 -13.03 7.33 18.57
CA VAL A 151 -13.91 7.32 17.38
C VAL A 151 -13.61 6.15 16.45
N LEU A 152 -12.34 5.76 16.34
CA LEU A 152 -11.89 4.62 15.53
C LEU A 152 -11.94 3.28 16.27
N GLU A 153 -12.48 3.27 17.50
CA GLU A 153 -12.54 2.10 18.38
C GLU A 153 -11.16 1.45 18.66
N VAL A 154 -10.07 2.23 18.57
CA VAL A 154 -8.70 1.76 18.82
C VAL A 154 -8.36 1.88 20.30
N ASN A 155 -8.16 0.74 20.96
CA ASN A 155 -7.70 0.71 22.34
C ASN A 155 -6.19 0.96 22.46
N MET A 156 -5.79 2.22 22.66
CA MET A 156 -4.38 2.62 22.82
C MET A 156 -3.69 2.09 24.09
N LYS A 157 -4.39 1.38 24.99
CA LYS A 157 -3.79 0.79 26.21
C LYS A 157 -3.16 -0.57 25.96
N ILE A 158 -3.50 -1.24 24.87
CA ILE A 158 -2.94 -2.55 24.51
C ILE A 158 -1.55 -2.34 23.92
N PRO A 159 -0.48 -2.91 24.52
CA PRO A 159 0.87 -2.78 24.00
C PRO A 159 0.98 -3.41 22.62
N ARG A 160 1.56 -2.64 21.68
CA ARG A 160 1.66 -3.04 20.27
C ARG A 160 3.11 -3.11 19.82
N GLN A 161 3.40 -4.12 19.02
CA GLN A 161 4.68 -4.32 18.35
C GLN A 161 4.51 -3.98 16.87
N VAL A 162 5.43 -3.20 16.30
CA VAL A 162 5.36 -2.79 14.91
C VAL A 162 5.99 -3.86 14.02
N VAL A 163 5.23 -4.31 13.03
CA VAL A 163 5.67 -5.16 11.93
C VAL A 163 5.57 -4.32 10.66
N LEU A 164 6.71 -4.01 10.05
CA LEU A 164 6.80 -3.24 8.82
C LEU A 164 7.01 -4.20 7.65
N MET A 165 6.13 -4.14 6.66
CA MET A 165 6.15 -5.01 5.48
C MET A 165 6.42 -4.18 4.24
N GLU A 166 7.33 -4.61 3.38
CA GLU A 166 7.66 -3.97 2.11
C GLU A 166 7.46 -4.92 0.94
N ILE A 167 6.64 -4.49 0.00
CA ILE A 167 6.28 -5.24 -1.20
C ILE A 167 7.37 -5.02 -2.25
N GLN A 168 8.04 -6.11 -2.67
CA GLN A 168 9.16 -6.08 -3.62
C GLN A 168 8.66 -6.12 -5.08
N GLY A 169 7.89 -5.10 -5.49
CA GLY A 169 7.30 -5.02 -6.83
C GLY A 169 7.20 -3.60 -7.39
N GLU A 170 6.98 -3.48 -8.71
CA GLU A 170 6.80 -2.20 -9.36
C GLU A 170 5.54 -1.47 -8.87
N THR A 171 5.71 -0.19 -8.52
CA THR A 171 4.66 0.67 -7.93
C THR A 171 3.39 0.80 -8.78
N SER A 172 3.51 0.68 -10.11
CA SER A 172 2.38 0.76 -11.04
C SER A 172 1.39 -0.39 -10.88
N PHE A 173 1.88 -1.62 -10.67
CA PHE A 173 1.04 -2.82 -10.49
C PHE A 173 0.38 -2.84 -9.11
N LEU A 174 1.10 -2.36 -8.09
CA LEU A 174 0.60 -2.29 -6.71
C LEU A 174 -0.60 -1.36 -6.57
N LYS A 175 -0.67 -0.27 -7.35
CA LYS A 175 -1.80 0.68 -7.33
C LYS A 175 -3.15 0.07 -7.70
N ILE A 176 -3.16 -0.99 -8.54
CA ILE A 176 -4.40 -1.60 -9.04
C ILE A 176 -4.94 -2.63 -8.04
N LYS A 177 -4.06 -3.48 -7.48
CA LYS A 177 -4.42 -4.46 -6.44
C LYS A 177 -4.60 -3.83 -5.03
N ARG A 178 -4.19 -2.57 -4.84
CA ARG A 178 -4.19 -1.86 -3.55
C ARG A 178 -5.56 -1.69 -2.89
N TRP A 179 -6.60 -1.59 -3.69
CA TRP A 179 -7.94 -1.13 -3.25
C TRP A 179 -8.89 -2.28 -2.91
N THR A 180 -8.40 -3.52 -3.03
CA THR A 180 -9.23 -4.73 -3.04
C THR A 180 -8.73 -5.78 -2.06
N LEU A 181 -7.85 -5.44 -1.12
CA LEU A 181 -7.51 -6.34 0.00
C LEU A 181 -8.73 -6.41 0.93
N PRO A 182 -9.49 -7.51 0.94
CA PRO A 182 -10.61 -7.61 1.84
C PRO A 182 -10.01 -7.89 3.21
N GLU A 183 -10.20 -6.99 4.17
CA GLU A 183 -9.75 -7.20 5.56
C GLU A 183 -10.26 -8.54 6.13
N HIS A 184 -11.35 -9.09 5.57
CA HIS A 184 -11.93 -10.36 5.96
C HIS A 184 -11.15 -11.59 5.45
N GLU A 185 -10.28 -11.45 4.45
CA GLU A 185 -9.42 -12.54 3.97
C GLU A 185 -8.12 -12.65 4.78
N MET A 186 -7.66 -11.52 5.32
CA MET A 186 -6.57 -11.53 6.28
C MET A 186 -7.17 -11.89 7.64
N GLU A 187 -6.95 -13.12 8.12
CA GLU A 187 -7.39 -13.59 9.44
C GLU A 187 -6.68 -12.82 10.58
N LEU A 188 -6.92 -11.51 10.68
CA LEU A 188 -6.35 -10.60 11.66
C LEU A 188 -7.01 -10.83 13.03
N LYS A 189 -6.22 -10.73 14.10
CA LYS A 189 -6.82 -10.75 15.44
C LYS A 189 -7.56 -9.44 15.65
N LYS A 190 -8.60 -9.48 16.48
CA LYS A 190 -9.51 -8.34 16.73
C LYS A 190 -8.81 -7.02 17.08
N GLU A 191 -7.69 -7.07 17.80
CA GLU A 191 -6.98 -5.88 18.30
C GLU A 191 -5.79 -5.46 17.43
N ASP A 192 -5.45 -6.27 16.41
CA ASP A 192 -4.41 -5.98 15.44
C ASP A 192 -4.88 -4.88 14.49
N ILE A 193 -3.95 -4.02 14.08
CA ILE A 193 -4.26 -2.89 13.19
C ILE A 193 -3.34 -2.98 11.98
N LEU A 194 -3.91 -3.16 10.79
CA LEU A 194 -3.18 -3.14 9.53
C LEU A 194 -3.49 -1.85 8.78
N VAL A 195 -2.46 -1.09 8.44
CA VAL A 195 -2.58 0.13 7.64
C VAL A 195 -1.56 0.17 6.52
N GLN A 196 -1.87 0.94 5.49
CA GLN A 196 -0.90 1.28 4.45
C GLN A 196 0.17 2.25 4.99
N TRP A 197 1.39 2.16 4.47
CA TRP A 197 2.46 3.11 4.73
C TRP A 197 3.17 3.51 3.43
N GLY A 198 2.87 4.69 2.89
CA GLY A 198 3.49 5.14 1.63
C GLY A 198 3.03 4.31 0.41
N GLN A 199 3.95 4.03 -0.53
CA GLN A 199 3.56 3.46 -1.83
C GLN A 199 3.65 1.92 -1.91
N ASN A 200 4.62 1.31 -1.23
CA ASN A 200 4.91 -0.12 -1.28
C ASN A 200 5.06 -0.76 0.11
N ARG A 201 4.70 -0.06 1.19
CA ARG A 201 4.79 -0.61 2.55
C ARG A 201 3.43 -0.69 3.23
N MET A 202 3.36 -1.59 4.20
CA MET A 202 2.25 -1.75 5.12
C MET A 202 2.80 -1.85 6.54
N ILE A 203 2.03 -1.35 7.51
CA ILE A 203 2.33 -1.48 8.93
C ILE A 203 1.24 -2.32 9.56
N LEU A 204 1.66 -3.40 10.21
CA LEU A 204 0.83 -4.15 11.13
C LEU A 204 1.26 -3.79 12.56
N LEU A 205 0.34 -3.25 13.34
CA LEU A 205 0.48 -3.10 14.77
C LEU A 205 -0.08 -4.36 15.45
N LEU A 206 0.83 -5.26 15.80
CA LEU A 206 0.51 -6.52 16.46
C LEU A 206 0.16 -6.26 17.92
N ALA A 207 -1.08 -6.58 18.29
CA ALA A 207 -1.54 -6.47 19.67
C ALA A 207 -0.97 -7.61 20.51
N ASN A 208 -0.24 -7.24 21.56
CA ASN A 208 0.24 -8.18 22.57
C ASN A 208 -0.63 -8.02 23.82
N ASP A 209 -1.45 -9.01 24.13
CA ASP A 209 -2.22 -8.99 25.38
C ASP A 209 -1.28 -9.34 26.54
N SER A 210 -0.96 -8.34 27.36
CA SER A 210 -0.15 -8.50 28.58
C SER A 210 -0.81 -9.42 29.62
N ARG A 211 -2.05 -9.89 29.39
CA ARG A 211 -2.74 -10.87 30.26
C ARG A 211 -2.29 -12.32 30.06
N GLU A 212 -1.38 -12.60 29.13
CA GLU A 212 -0.72 -13.92 29.01
C GLU A 212 0.58 -14.03 29.83
N GLU A 213 0.71 -13.29 30.93
CA GLU A 213 1.72 -13.57 31.96
C GLU A 213 1.51 -14.99 32.51
N GLY A 214 2.38 -15.93 32.13
CA GLY A 214 2.38 -17.31 32.64
C GLY A 214 2.11 -18.40 31.61
N LYS A 215 1.81 -18.07 30.35
CA LYS A 215 1.87 -19.03 29.24
C LYS A 215 3.19 -18.85 28.49
N THR A 216 3.79 -19.96 28.03
CA THR A 216 4.87 -19.89 27.03
C THR A 216 4.47 -18.92 25.94
N PRO A 217 5.30 -17.92 25.57
CA PRO A 217 4.97 -16.96 24.53
C PRO A 217 4.53 -17.75 23.29
N VAL A 218 3.25 -17.63 22.92
CA VAL A 218 2.79 -18.18 21.64
C VAL A 218 3.57 -17.40 20.59
N SER A 219 4.49 -18.09 19.90
CA SER A 219 5.32 -17.45 18.87
C SER A 219 4.39 -16.74 17.89
N PHE A 220 4.54 -15.44 17.73
CA PHE A 220 3.80 -14.66 16.74
C PHE A 220 4.33 -14.92 15.31
N LEU A 221 5.50 -15.55 15.17
CA LEU A 221 6.15 -15.75 13.88
C LEU A 221 5.35 -16.61 12.89
N PRO A 222 4.74 -17.74 13.27
CA PRO A 222 3.85 -18.49 12.37
C PRO A 222 2.68 -17.64 11.88
N TYR A 223 2.14 -16.77 12.73
CA TYR A 223 1.06 -15.86 12.39
C TYR A 223 1.50 -14.81 11.36
N ILE A 224 2.67 -14.18 11.57
CA ILE A 224 3.25 -13.22 10.61
C ILE A 224 3.62 -13.90 9.29
N LYS A 225 4.19 -15.11 9.31
CA LYS A 225 4.52 -15.87 8.10
C LYS A 225 3.28 -16.21 7.26
N ARG A 226 2.15 -16.52 7.91
CA ARG A 226 0.89 -16.74 7.20
C ARG A 226 0.39 -15.46 6.52
N ILE A 227 0.51 -14.32 7.19
CA ILE A 227 0.21 -13.00 6.59
C ILE A 227 1.13 -12.74 5.39
N GLN A 228 2.43 -12.98 5.55
CA GLN A 228 3.41 -12.84 4.47
C GLN A 228 3.02 -13.66 3.23
N GLN A 229 2.76 -14.95 3.41
CA GLN A 229 2.38 -15.86 2.32
C GLN A 229 1.09 -15.44 1.63
N HIS A 230 0.10 -14.96 2.39
CA HIS A 230 -1.14 -14.45 1.81
C HIS A 230 -0.89 -13.21 0.95
N LEU A 231 -0.10 -12.26 1.45
CA LEU A 231 0.27 -11.05 0.71
C LEU A 231 1.11 -11.37 -0.53
N GLU A 232 2.05 -12.31 -0.44
CA GLU A 232 2.85 -12.79 -1.56
C GLU A 232 1.96 -13.41 -2.64
N GLY A 233 1.00 -14.26 -2.27
CA GLY A 233 0.03 -14.85 -3.20
C GLY A 233 -0.90 -13.81 -3.83
N TYR A 234 -1.26 -12.77 -3.08
CA TYR A 234 -2.12 -11.69 -3.57
C TYR A 234 -1.39 -10.78 -4.57
N PHE A 235 -0.19 -10.32 -4.22
CA PHE A 235 0.57 -9.39 -5.04
C PHE A 235 1.38 -10.06 -6.15
N ASP A 236 1.69 -11.35 -6.02
CA ASP A 236 2.56 -12.13 -6.91
C ASP A 236 4.01 -11.62 -6.94
N VAL A 237 4.49 -11.13 -5.79
CA VAL A 237 5.86 -10.65 -5.56
C VAL A 237 6.30 -10.94 -4.13
N PRO A 238 7.62 -11.02 -3.83
CA PRO A 238 8.12 -11.23 -2.47
C PRO A 238 7.71 -10.10 -1.51
N ILE A 239 7.51 -10.44 -0.24
CA ILE A 239 7.25 -9.47 0.83
C ILE A 239 8.38 -9.54 1.85
N PHE A 240 9.06 -8.42 2.08
CA PHE A 240 10.08 -8.29 3.13
C PHE A 240 9.47 -7.74 4.40
N ILE A 241 9.88 -8.25 5.56
CA ILE A 241 9.27 -7.94 6.85
C ILE A 241 10.34 -7.64 7.90
N GLY A 242 10.32 -6.43 8.43
CA GLY A 242 11.07 -6.04 9.62
C GLY A 242 10.17 -5.98 10.85
N ILE A 243 10.60 -6.55 11.97
CA ILE A 243 9.82 -6.60 13.21
C ILE A 243 10.57 -5.87 14.32
N GLY A 244 9.95 -4.81 14.86
CA GLY A 244 10.47 -4.06 16.00
C GLY A 244 10.26 -4.79 17.32
N LYS A 245 10.78 -4.29 18.44
CA LYS A 245 10.53 -4.89 19.76
C LYS A 245 9.19 -4.43 20.34
N LEU A 246 8.67 -5.21 21.28
CA LEU A 246 7.55 -4.78 22.11
C LEU A 246 8.03 -3.70 23.08
N HIS A 247 7.39 -2.52 23.04
CA HIS A 247 7.59 -1.46 24.02
C HIS A 247 6.25 -1.08 24.66
N THR A 248 6.31 -0.24 25.70
CA THR A 248 5.12 0.45 26.21
C THR A 248 4.49 1.32 25.11
N ASN A 249 3.18 1.57 25.18
CA ASN A 249 2.44 2.28 24.12
C ASN A 249 2.99 3.68 23.78
N ASP A 250 3.58 4.37 24.74
CA ASP A 250 4.19 5.69 24.53
C ASP A 250 5.49 5.64 23.69
N LEU A 251 6.00 4.43 23.40
CA LEU A 251 7.24 4.19 22.66
C LEU A 251 7.01 3.40 21.36
N ILE A 252 5.78 3.43 20.80
CA ILE A 252 5.47 2.78 19.52
C ILE A 252 6.38 3.28 18.38
N LYS A 253 6.77 4.56 18.43
CA LYS A 253 7.76 5.17 17.53
C LYS A 253 9.10 4.42 17.52
N LYS A 254 9.53 3.95 18.69
CA LYS A 254 10.77 3.19 18.83
C LYS A 254 10.66 1.81 18.20
N SER A 255 9.53 1.12 18.42
CA SER A 255 9.21 -0.14 17.73
C SER A 255 9.23 0.03 16.21
N TYR A 256 8.67 1.14 15.70
CA TYR A 256 8.72 1.45 14.27
C TYR A 256 10.15 1.65 13.74
N GLN A 257 10.99 2.43 14.45
CA GLN A 257 12.38 2.65 14.05
C GLN A 257 13.20 1.36 14.03
N GLU A 258 12.93 0.45 14.98
CA GLU A 258 13.50 -0.89 15.03
C GLU A 258 13.01 -1.74 13.84
N ALA A 259 11.71 -1.76 13.57
CA ALA A 259 11.15 -2.46 12.41
C ALA A 259 11.72 -1.96 11.08
N ASP A 260 11.90 -0.64 10.91
CA ASP A 260 12.50 -0.05 9.71
C ASP A 260 13.99 -0.43 9.56
N ARG A 261 14.75 -0.54 10.66
CA ARG A 261 16.12 -1.06 10.62
C ARG A 261 16.16 -2.53 10.22
N ALA A 262 15.34 -3.36 10.86
CA ALA A 262 15.25 -4.79 10.54
C ALA A 262 14.87 -5.02 9.07
N LEU A 263 13.93 -4.24 8.55
CA LEU A 263 13.50 -4.32 7.16
C LEU A 263 14.62 -4.02 6.17
N LYS A 264 15.51 -3.06 6.47
CA LYS A 264 16.65 -2.70 5.59
C LYS A 264 17.69 -3.81 5.47
N VAL A 265 17.70 -4.76 6.40
CA VAL A 265 18.62 -5.90 6.41
C VAL A 265 18.03 -7.09 5.65
N CYS A 266 16.73 -7.08 5.33
CA CYS A 266 16.09 -8.16 4.60
C CYS A 266 16.75 -8.43 3.24
N THR A 267 16.82 -9.70 2.88
CA THR A 267 17.27 -10.19 1.58
C THR A 267 16.29 -11.24 1.06
N PRO A 268 16.37 -11.65 -0.23
CA PRO A 268 15.55 -12.75 -0.73
C PRO A 268 15.69 -14.05 0.09
N ASP A 269 16.87 -14.32 0.65
CA ASP A 269 17.12 -15.50 1.49
C ASP A 269 16.67 -15.31 2.95
N MET A 270 16.56 -14.05 3.40
CA MET A 270 16.12 -13.66 4.74
C MET A 270 15.03 -12.57 4.65
N PRO A 271 13.83 -12.90 4.16
CA PRO A 271 12.79 -11.91 3.91
C PRO A 271 12.06 -11.47 5.19
N LEU A 272 12.35 -12.07 6.35
CA LEU A 272 11.77 -11.71 7.63
C LEU A 272 12.89 -11.61 8.66
N VAL A 273 13.02 -10.45 9.30
CA VAL A 273 14.08 -10.14 10.27
C VAL A 273 13.49 -9.49 11.52
N LEU A 274 13.93 -9.95 12.70
CA LEU A 274 13.58 -9.31 13.97
C LEU A 274 14.71 -8.37 14.40
N GLU A 275 14.37 -7.22 14.99
CA GLU A 275 15.35 -6.30 15.58
C GLU A 275 16.25 -7.00 16.63
N GLU A 276 15.73 -8.01 17.34
CA GLU A 276 16.49 -8.78 18.35
C GLU A 276 17.60 -9.64 17.75
N GLU A 277 17.52 -9.97 16.46
CA GLU A 277 18.51 -10.77 15.75
C GLU A 277 19.66 -9.92 15.19
N LEU A 278 19.44 -8.61 15.06
CA LEU A 278 20.45 -7.69 14.55
C LEU A 278 21.61 -7.53 15.54
N ARG A 279 22.84 -7.57 15.00
CA ARG A 279 24.07 -7.33 15.77
C ARG A 279 24.88 -6.23 15.12
N LEU A 280 25.80 -6.60 14.22
CA LEU A 280 26.62 -5.64 13.50
C LEU A 280 25.75 -4.78 12.57
N GLU A 281 24.72 -5.40 12.01
CA GLU A 281 23.74 -4.80 11.11
C GLU A 281 23.04 -3.62 11.79
N MET A 282 22.71 -3.72 13.09
CA MET A 282 22.10 -2.63 13.86
C MET A 282 22.99 -1.38 13.86
N VAL A 283 24.31 -1.56 14.07
CA VAL A 283 25.28 -0.47 14.08
C VAL A 283 25.46 0.10 12.68
N ILE A 284 25.56 -0.76 11.67
CA ILE A 284 25.68 -0.36 10.27
C ILE A 284 24.46 0.46 9.83
N GLN A 285 23.24 0.03 10.15
CA GLN A 285 22.01 0.74 9.76
C GLN A 285 21.81 2.06 10.53
N ALA A 286 22.48 2.26 11.66
CA ALA A 286 22.45 3.54 12.37
C ALA A 286 23.28 4.64 11.68
N ILE A 287 24.22 4.26 10.81
CA ILE A 287 25.10 5.20 10.11
C ILE A 287 24.36 5.78 8.88
N PRO A 288 24.28 7.11 8.72
CA PRO A 288 23.67 7.72 7.55
C PRO A 288 24.38 7.35 6.24
N SER A 289 23.64 7.19 5.14
CA SER A 289 24.18 6.75 3.84
C SER A 289 25.32 7.64 3.33
N TYR A 290 25.23 8.96 3.48
CA TYR A 290 26.29 9.87 3.04
C TYR A 290 27.62 9.64 3.79
N ILE A 291 27.57 9.21 5.06
CA ILE A 291 28.76 8.84 5.83
C ILE A 291 29.32 7.50 5.34
N LYS A 292 28.45 6.52 5.03
CA LYS A 292 28.85 5.24 4.45
C LYS A 292 29.59 5.43 3.13
N GLU A 293 29.01 6.22 2.22
CA GLU A 293 29.60 6.59 0.92
C GLU A 293 30.95 7.28 1.08
N GLU A 294 31.02 8.30 1.95
CA GLU A 294 32.27 9.03 2.20
C GLU A 294 33.36 8.12 2.79
N PHE A 295 33.00 7.26 3.75
CA PHE A 295 33.91 6.30 4.37
C PHE A 295 34.47 5.31 3.35
N SER A 296 33.59 4.68 2.56
CA SER A 296 33.98 3.74 1.51
C SER A 296 34.84 4.40 0.45
N TYR A 297 34.45 5.59 -0.03
CA TYR A 297 35.19 6.28 -1.07
C TYR A 297 36.59 6.67 -0.60
N ARG A 298 36.74 7.27 0.59
CA ARG A 298 38.04 7.69 1.13
C ARG A 298 39.05 6.53 1.20
N LEU A 299 38.58 5.32 1.51
CA LEU A 299 39.43 4.14 1.64
C LEU A 299 39.63 3.39 0.32
N LEU A 300 38.55 3.16 -0.42
CA LEU A 300 38.54 2.22 -1.55
C LEU A 300 38.77 2.88 -2.90
N TYR A 301 38.73 4.21 -3.06
CA TYR A 301 38.79 4.86 -4.39
C TYR A 301 40.01 4.44 -5.24
N ARG A 302 41.14 4.09 -4.63
CA ARG A 302 42.33 3.59 -5.34
C ARG A 302 42.21 2.12 -5.72
N ILE A 303 41.52 1.33 -4.91
CA ILE A 303 41.24 -0.09 -5.16
C ILE A 303 40.18 -0.23 -6.25
N LEU A 304 39.14 0.61 -6.25
CA LEU A 304 38.05 0.60 -7.22
C LEU A 304 38.50 0.85 -8.67
N LYS A 305 39.72 1.36 -8.88
CA LYS A 305 40.32 1.50 -10.22
C LYS A 305 40.91 0.20 -10.76
N ASP A 306 41.05 -0.82 -9.93
CA ASP A 306 41.63 -2.13 -10.24
C ASP A 306 40.63 -3.23 -9.84
N ASN A 307 39.77 -3.63 -10.78
CA ASN A 307 38.72 -4.64 -10.55
C ASN A 307 39.26 -5.95 -9.93
N GLY A 308 40.51 -6.31 -10.24
CA GLY A 308 41.13 -7.52 -9.70
C GLY A 308 41.45 -7.43 -8.21
N LEU A 309 41.73 -6.23 -7.67
CA LEU A 309 42.00 -6.04 -6.25
C LEU A 309 40.70 -6.01 -5.42
N GLN A 310 39.65 -5.37 -5.93
CA GLN A 310 38.34 -5.38 -5.24
C GLN A 310 37.83 -6.81 -5.07
N GLU A 311 37.79 -7.59 -6.15
CA GLU A 311 37.38 -9.00 -6.12
C GLU A 311 38.26 -9.81 -5.16
N THR A 312 39.56 -9.55 -5.16
CA THR A 312 40.49 -10.24 -4.24
C THR A 312 40.11 -10.04 -2.78
N ILE A 313 39.75 -8.81 -2.37
CA ILE A 313 39.41 -8.54 -0.97
C ILE A 313 38.03 -9.11 -0.62
N GLN A 314 37.06 -9.02 -1.53
CA GLN A 314 35.73 -9.63 -1.35
C GLN A 314 35.85 -11.14 -1.13
N VAL A 315 36.59 -11.83 -2.00
CA VAL A 315 36.82 -13.28 -1.86
C VAL A 315 37.66 -13.62 -0.62
N TYR A 316 38.59 -12.74 -0.24
CA TYR A 316 39.38 -12.91 0.98
C TYR A 316 38.52 -12.87 2.24
N PHE A 317 37.57 -11.94 2.35
CA PHE A 317 36.62 -11.90 3.47
C PHE A 317 35.60 -13.04 3.41
N ALA A 318 35.09 -13.37 2.22
CA ALA A 318 34.15 -14.48 2.05
C ALA A 318 34.74 -15.84 2.48
N ASN A 319 36.05 -16.02 2.31
CA ASN A 319 36.78 -17.20 2.78
C ASN A 319 37.37 -17.07 4.19
N HIS A 320 36.80 -16.18 5.02
CA HIS A 320 37.23 -15.97 6.40
C HIS A 320 38.75 -15.75 6.54
N LEU A 321 39.33 -14.95 5.63
CA LEU A 321 40.75 -14.59 5.60
C LEU A 321 41.70 -15.76 5.26
N SER A 322 41.18 -16.88 4.75
CA SER A 322 41.98 -18.04 4.34
C SER A 322 42.68 -17.77 3.01
N LEU A 323 44.01 -17.63 3.04
CA LEU A 323 44.81 -17.43 1.83
C LEU A 323 44.70 -18.58 0.83
N LYS A 324 44.63 -19.83 1.33
CA LYS A 324 44.56 -21.02 0.49
C LYS A 324 43.23 -21.07 -0.28
N GLU A 325 42.12 -20.96 0.44
CA GLU A 325 40.79 -21.01 -0.18
C GLU A 325 40.55 -19.81 -1.10
N THR A 326 41.05 -18.62 -0.70
CA THR A 326 41.00 -17.41 -1.54
C THR A 326 41.76 -17.59 -2.85
N ALA A 327 42.98 -18.15 -2.81
CA ALA A 327 43.78 -18.37 -4.01
C ALA A 327 43.12 -19.39 -4.97
N ILE A 328 42.53 -20.46 -4.40
CA ILE A 328 41.77 -21.47 -5.16
C ILE A 328 40.56 -20.83 -5.82
N GLN A 329 39.73 -20.10 -5.06
CA GLN A 329 38.50 -19.49 -5.59
C GLN A 329 38.78 -18.43 -6.67
N LEU A 330 39.86 -17.67 -6.53
CA LEU A 330 40.30 -16.68 -7.53
C LEU A 330 41.05 -17.32 -8.73
N ASN A 331 41.29 -18.63 -8.72
CA ASN A 331 42.10 -19.34 -9.71
C ASN A 331 43.50 -18.72 -9.91
N ILE A 332 44.15 -18.29 -8.81
CA ILE A 332 45.51 -17.72 -8.83
C ILE A 332 46.45 -18.49 -7.92
N HIS A 333 47.75 -18.36 -8.16
CA HIS A 333 48.75 -18.89 -7.25
C HIS A 333 48.80 -18.08 -5.94
N ILE A 334 49.14 -18.73 -4.82
CA ILE A 334 49.21 -18.10 -3.49
C ILE A 334 50.17 -16.90 -3.46
N ASN A 335 51.27 -16.94 -4.22
CA ASN A 335 52.21 -15.82 -4.35
C ASN A 335 51.57 -14.60 -5.01
N THR A 336 50.73 -14.81 -6.02
CA THR A 336 49.98 -13.73 -6.67
C THR A 336 48.97 -13.12 -5.71
N LEU A 337 48.31 -13.95 -4.90
CA LEU A 337 47.42 -13.46 -3.85
C LEU A 337 48.18 -12.60 -2.83
N HIS A 338 49.34 -13.05 -2.35
CA HIS A 338 50.19 -12.25 -1.45
C HIS A 338 50.54 -10.90 -2.06
N TYR A 339 50.97 -10.89 -3.32
CA TYR A 339 51.27 -9.64 -4.03
C TYR A 339 50.06 -8.70 -4.09
N ARG A 340 48.87 -9.23 -4.42
CA ARG A 340 47.63 -8.43 -4.46
C ARG A 340 47.27 -7.88 -3.09
N LEU A 341 47.35 -8.68 -2.02
CA LEU A 341 47.08 -8.22 -0.65
C LEU A 341 48.11 -7.16 -0.19
N SER A 342 49.40 -7.33 -0.47
CA SER A 342 50.41 -6.30 -0.19
C SER A 342 50.18 -5.02 -1.00
N LYS A 343 49.69 -5.14 -2.24
CA LYS A 343 49.29 -3.98 -3.05
C LYS A 343 48.11 -3.24 -2.38
N VAL A 344 47.12 -3.97 -1.86
CA VAL A 344 46.00 -3.41 -1.08
C VAL A 344 46.50 -2.63 0.15
N GLU A 345 47.40 -3.23 0.94
CA GLU A 345 48.03 -2.55 2.09
C GLU A 345 48.72 -1.24 1.65
N SER A 346 49.46 -1.27 0.54
CA SER A 346 50.17 -0.08 0.02
C SER A 346 49.22 1.03 -0.46
N LEU A 347 48.09 0.66 -1.07
CA LEU A 347 47.16 1.62 -1.66
C LEU A 347 46.27 2.28 -0.60
N THR A 348 45.92 1.53 0.44
CA THR A 348 45.04 1.98 1.53
C THR A 348 45.80 2.54 2.72
N ASN A 349 47.10 2.27 2.82
CA ASN A 349 47.90 2.52 4.00
C ASN A 349 47.37 1.81 5.26
N LEU A 350 46.77 0.63 5.07
CA LEU A 350 46.25 -0.24 6.13
C LEU A 350 47.13 -1.48 6.31
N GLN A 351 47.12 -2.06 7.51
CA GLN A 351 47.78 -3.33 7.81
C GLN A 351 46.74 -4.45 7.98
N LEU A 352 46.72 -5.44 7.09
CA LEU A 352 45.70 -6.50 7.12
C LEU A 352 45.82 -7.46 8.31
N LYS A 353 46.94 -7.39 9.06
CA LYS A 353 47.14 -8.11 10.32
C LYS A 353 46.62 -7.34 11.54
N SER A 354 46.39 -6.03 11.43
CA SER A 354 45.81 -5.21 12.49
C SER A 354 44.30 -5.39 12.48
N VAL A 355 43.73 -5.76 13.62
CA VAL A 355 42.27 -5.93 13.75
C VAL A 355 41.55 -4.63 13.40
N HIS A 356 42.05 -3.49 13.87
CA HIS A 356 41.48 -2.17 13.59
C HIS A 356 41.40 -1.90 12.08
N ASP A 357 42.51 -2.13 11.37
CA ASP A 357 42.63 -1.82 9.94
C ASP A 357 41.85 -2.82 9.09
N LEU A 358 41.86 -4.10 9.48
CA LEU A 358 41.09 -5.13 8.82
C LEU A 358 39.57 -4.87 8.97
N THR A 359 39.11 -4.47 10.17
CA THR A 359 37.72 -4.06 10.39
C THR A 359 37.39 -2.80 9.61
N THR A 360 38.30 -1.83 9.53
CA THR A 360 38.14 -0.62 8.70
C THR A 360 37.91 -0.98 7.24
N LEU A 361 38.73 -1.88 6.69
CA LEU A 361 38.59 -2.37 5.31
C LEU A 361 37.30 -3.17 5.09
N TYR A 362 36.93 -4.02 6.04
CA TYR A 362 35.70 -4.80 6.00
C TYR A 362 34.45 -3.90 5.97
N LEU A 363 34.38 -2.91 6.86
CA LEU A 363 33.27 -1.95 6.89
C LEU A 363 33.17 -1.14 5.60
N ALA A 364 34.32 -0.72 5.04
CA ALA A 364 34.33 0.03 3.79
C ALA A 364 33.75 -0.77 2.61
N LEU A 365 34.01 -2.09 2.58
CA LEU A 365 33.42 -2.98 1.57
C LEU A 365 31.92 -3.17 1.78
N LEU A 366 31.48 -3.42 3.03
CA LEU A 366 30.06 -3.57 3.35
C LEU A 366 29.25 -2.31 2.95
N PHE A 367 29.77 -1.14 3.29
CA PHE A 367 29.14 0.14 2.95
C PHE A 367 29.12 0.39 1.43
N LEU A 368 30.16 -0.03 0.70
CA LEU A 368 30.20 0.10 -0.75
C LEU A 368 29.07 -0.72 -1.38
N GLU A 369 28.92 -1.98 -0.97
CA GLU A 369 27.91 -2.91 -1.50
C GLU A 369 26.47 -2.41 -1.28
N GLU A 370 26.20 -1.78 -0.12
CA GLU A 370 24.90 -1.15 0.15
C GLU A 370 24.61 0.05 -0.76
N THR A 371 25.63 0.88 -1.06
CA THR A 371 25.44 2.12 -1.85
C THR A 371 25.35 1.87 -3.36
N THR A 372 25.73 0.68 -3.81
CA THR A 372 25.67 0.29 -5.23
C THR A 372 24.41 -0.50 -5.61
N LYS A 373 23.55 -0.85 -4.65
CA LYS A 373 22.22 -1.42 -4.87
C LYS A 373 21.18 -0.31 -4.99
#